data_AF-D1YGX6-F1
#
_entry.id   AF-D1YGX6-F1
#
_cell.length_a   1.000
_cell.length_b   1.000
_cell.length_c   1.000
_cell.angle_alpha   90.00
_cell.angle_beta   90.00
_cell.angle_gamma   90.00
#
_symmetry.space_group_name_H-M   'P 1'
#
loop_
_entity.id
_entity.type
_entity.pdbx_description
1 polymer ?
#
loop_
_entity_poly.entity_id
_entity_poly.type
_entity_poly.pdbx_seq_one_letter_code
_entity_poly.pdbx_strand_id
1 'polypeptide(L)' 'MSDLKYQKGEWYHVQEDGTLKPVDYDKEVKEYYKKWIDNYEIVRI' A
#
# COMPACT_ATOMS: atom_id res chain seq x y z
N MET A 1 -1.70 11.01 0.54
CA MET A 1 -0.47 10.22 0.34
C MET A 1 -0.04 9.83 1.73
N SER A 2 -0.03 8.54 2.06
CA SER A 2 0.35 8.10 3.41
C SER A 2 1.85 8.25 3.57
N ASP A 3 2.29 8.96 4.60
CA ASP A 3 3.71 9.08 4.92
C ASP A 3 4.23 7.72 5.41
N LEU A 4 5.40 7.32 4.91
CA LEU A 4 6.08 6.08 5.30
C LEU A 4 7.23 6.40 6.25
N LYS A 5 7.37 5.61 7.31
CA LYS A 5 8.46 5.71 8.28
C LYS A 5 9.22 4.40 8.38
N TYR A 6 10.55 4.47 8.23
CA TYR A 6 11.44 3.34 8.46
C TYR A 6 11.93 3.33 9.91
N GLN A 7 11.73 2.23 10.63
CA GLN A 7 12.19 2.11 12.01
C GLN A 7 12.46 0.63 12.36
N LYS A 8 13.54 0.36 13.10
CA LYS A 8 13.90 -0.98 13.59
C LYS A 8 14.00 -2.08 12.51
N GLY A 9 14.31 -1.71 11.27
CA GLY A 9 14.45 -2.67 10.17
C GLY A 9 13.17 -2.85 9.33
N GLU A 10 12.07 -2.21 9.71
CA GLU A 10 10.75 -2.39 9.08
C GLU A 10 10.16 -1.04 8.65
N TRP A 11 9.22 -1.09 7.71
CA TRP A 11 8.49 0.08 7.24
C TRP A 11 7.09 0.15 7.85
N TYR A 12 6.64 1.36 8.14
CA TYR A 12 5.37 1.64 8.77
C TYR A 12 4.63 2.77 8.04
N HIS A 13 3.31 2.64 7.89
CA HIS A 13 2.42 3.73 7.53
C HIS A 13 2.20 4.62 8.75
N VAL A 14 2.39 5.93 8.56
CA VAL A 14 2.00 6.94 9.54
C VAL A 14 0.52 7.22 9.36
N GLN A 15 -0.27 6.92 10.38
CA GLN A 15 -1.70 7.22 10.41
C GLN A 15 -1.95 8.68 10.82
N GLU A 16 -3.17 9.18 10.58
CA GLU A 16 -3.54 10.58 10.88
C GLU A 16 -3.45 10.93 12.38
N ASP A 17 -3.61 9.93 13.26
CA ASP A 17 -3.44 10.04 14.71
C ASP A 17 -1.97 9.96 15.16
N GLY A 18 -1.03 9.87 14.21
CA GLY A 18 0.41 9.74 14.44
C GLY A 18 0.85 8.32 14.82
N THR A 19 -0.05 7.33 14.83
CA THR A 19 0.31 5.94 15.11
C THR A 19 1.01 5.29 13.91
N LEU A 20 1.84 4.29 14.19
CA LEU A 20 2.60 3.56 13.19
C LEU A 20 1.95 2.19 12.95
N LYS A 21 1.50 1.95 11.72
CA LYS A 21 0.96 0.67 11.30
C LYS A 21 1.99 -0.04 10.41
N PRO A 22 2.39 -1.29 10.70
CA PRO A 22 3.36 -1.99 9.88
C PRO A 22 2.88 -2.14 8.43
N VAL A 23 3.79 -1.94 7.49
CA VAL A 23 3.56 -2.15 6.05
C VAL A 23 3.55 -3.64 5.76
N ASP A 24 2.48 -4.12 5.10
CA ASP A 24 2.42 -5.48 4.59
C ASP A 24 2.67 -5.44 3.08
N TYR A 25 3.95 -5.51 2.71
CA TYR A 25 4.40 -5.42 1.33
C TYR A 25 3.72 -6.43 0.41
N ASP A 26 3.61 -7.68 0.86
CA ASP A 26 3.07 -8.77 0.05
C ASP A 26 1.59 -8.54 -0.27
N LYS A 27 0.84 -8.07 0.72
CA LYS A 27 -0.58 -7.74 0.56
C LYS A 27 -0.78 -6.49 -0.29
N GLU A 28 -0.05 -5.41 -0.01
CA GLU A 28 -0.20 -4.14 -0.70
C GLU A 28 0.17 -4.24 -2.18
N VAL A 29 1.24 -4.98 -2.52
CA VAL A 29 1.62 -5.25 -3.90
C VAL A 29 0.55 -6.07 -4.61
N LYS A 30 -0.02 -7.11 -3.97
CA LYS A 30 -1.11 -7.90 -4.55
C LYS A 30 -2.36 -7.05 -4.80
N GLU A 31 -2.73 -6.18 -3.86
CA GLU A 31 -3.86 -5.27 -4.04
C GLU A 31 -3.61 -4.24 -5.15
N TYR A 32 -2.38 -3.73 -5.27
CA TYR A 32 -1.98 -2.83 -6.35
C TYR A 32 -2.10 -3.51 -7.72
N TYR A 33 -1.52 -4.71 -7.88
CA TYR A 33 -1.61 -5.46 -9.13
C TYR A 33 -3.06 -5.84 -9.48
N LYS A 34 -3.87 -6.21 -8.49
CA LYS A 34 -5.30 -6.48 -8.70
C LYS A 34 -6.03 -5.25 -9.25
N LYS A 35 -5.87 -4.09 -8.61
CA LYS A 35 -6.44 -2.82 -9.10
C LYS A 35 -5.95 -2.45 -10.49
N TRP A 36 -4.68 -2.72 -10.78
CA TRP A 36 -4.11 -2.47 -12.11
C TRP A 36 -4.76 -3.34 -13.19
N ILE A 37 -4.95 -4.64 -12.93
CA ILE A 37 -5.64 -5.58 -13.84
C ILE A 37 -7.10 -5.17 -14.03
N ASP A 38 -7.84 -4.93 -12.94
CA ASP A 38 -9.25 -4.52 -12.99
C ASP A 38 -9.41 -3.22 -13.83
N ASN A 39 -8.51 -2.24 -13.64
CA ASN A 39 -8.51 -1.02 -14.46
C ASN A 39 -8.14 -1.28 -15.93
N TYR A 40 -7.25 -2.24 -16.21
CA TYR A 40 -6.86 -2.58 -17.58
C TYR A 40 -7.98 -3.30 -18.34
N GLU A 41 -8.82 -4.08 -17.66
CA GLU A 41 -10.00 -4.71 -18.23
C GLU A 41 -11.10 -3.69 -18.55
N ILE A 42 -11.29 -2.65 -17.72
CA ILE A 42 -12.28 -1.58 -17.95
C ILE A 42 -11.93 -0.73 -19.19
N VAL A 43 -10.65 -0.55 -19.52
CA VAL A 43 -10.21 0.29 -20.66
C VAL A 43 -10.30 -0.45 -22.01
N ARG A 44 -10.58 -1.77 -22.01
CA ARG A 44 -10.68 -2.60 -23.23
C ARG A 44 -12.10 -2.80 -23.78
N ILE A 45 -13.12 -2.17 -23.18
CA ILE A 45 -14.52 -2.25 -23.62
C ILE A 45 -14.89 -1.05 -24.49
#